data_AF-A0A960MIG6-F1
#
_entry.id   AF-A0A960MIG6-F1
#
_cell.length_a   1.000
_cell.length_b   1.000
_cell.length_c   1.000
_cell.angle_alpha   90.00
_cell.angle_beta   90.00
_cell.angle_gamma   90.00
#
_symmetry.space_group_name_H-M   'P 1'
#
loop_
_entity.id
_entity.type
_entity.pdbx_description
1 polymer ?
#
loop_
_entity_poly.entity_id
_entity_poly.type
_entity_poly.pdbx_seq_one_letter_code
_entity_poly.pdbx_strand_id
1 'polypeptide(L)'
;HANLLLQQIVDTPKVRYILCPNQHIGAWKTSFMPQWIAREYLARRGGARFHAGQVTPSRCPLLGYSMNSMVVEGQSIPSILLRVETQKEVGLEAYDLGALMLSNFFHEQLDSFLVPDLDPLGRKIIEACLAGAAVEEYEQLIPHPMIDPEE
;
A
#
# COMPACT_ATOMS: atom_id res chain seq x y z
N HIS A 1 -5.50 -16.70 13.88
CA HIS A 1 -5.00 -16.74 12.49
C HIS A 1 -4.11 -15.55 12.14
N ALA A 2 -4.50 -14.30 12.43
CA ALA A 2 -3.69 -13.11 12.15
C ALA A 2 -2.27 -13.17 12.73
N ASN A 3 -2.11 -13.60 14.00
CA ASN A 3 -0.78 -13.76 14.61
C ASN A 3 0.14 -14.70 13.81
N LEU A 4 -0.38 -15.80 13.27
CA LEU A 4 0.41 -16.74 12.46
C LEU A 4 0.84 -16.12 11.13
N LEU A 5 -0.05 -15.35 10.48
CA LEU A 5 0.28 -14.64 9.25
C LEU A 5 1.31 -13.53 9.50
N LEU A 6 1.14 -12.77 10.59
CA LEU A 6 2.11 -11.75 10.99
C LEU A 6 3.48 -12.38 11.26
N GLN A 7 3.52 -13.48 12.00
CA GLN A 7 4.74 -14.23 12.26
C GLN A 7 5.40 -14.69 10.95
N GLN A 8 4.62 -15.21 9.99
CA GLN A 8 5.15 -15.58 8.67
C GLN A 8 5.74 -14.39 7.91
N ILE A 9 5.08 -13.23 7.94
CA ILE A 9 5.58 -12.00 7.30
C ILE A 9 6.92 -11.59 7.93
N VAL A 10 7.01 -11.59 9.26
CA VAL A 10 8.21 -11.21 10.02
C VAL A 10 9.36 -12.21 9.77
N ASP A 11 9.06 -13.51 9.77
CA ASP A 11 10.06 -14.56 9.60
C ASP A 11 10.55 -14.73 8.16
N THR A 12 9.83 -14.16 7.19
CA THR A 12 10.17 -14.25 5.76
C THR A 12 10.42 -12.87 5.14
N PRO A 13 11.43 -12.11 5.59
CA PRO A 13 11.66 -10.73 5.16
C PRO A 13 11.99 -10.59 3.66
N LYS A 14 12.29 -11.70 2.97
CA LYS A 14 12.50 -11.72 1.51
C LYS A 14 11.19 -11.77 0.72
N VAL A 15 10.09 -12.21 1.32
CA VAL A 15 8.78 -12.26 0.67
C VAL A 15 8.23 -10.84 0.54
N ARG A 16 7.72 -10.52 -0.64
CA ARG A 16 7.19 -9.19 -0.97
C ARG A 16 5.67 -9.26 -1.02
N TYR A 17 5.02 -8.30 -0.38
CA TYR A 17 3.57 -8.14 -0.40
C TYR A 17 3.23 -6.82 -1.08
N ILE A 18 2.18 -6.81 -1.89
CA ILE A 18 1.72 -5.62 -2.60
C ILE A 18 0.21 -5.48 -2.42
N LEU A 19 -0.23 -4.23 -2.37
CA LEU A 19 -1.64 -3.90 -2.54
C LEU A 19 -1.89 -3.63 -4.02
N CYS A 20 -2.80 -4.37 -4.62
CA CYS A 20 -3.20 -4.16 -6.02
C CYS A 20 -4.68 -3.81 -6.08
N PRO A 21 -5.05 -2.73 -6.80
CA PRO A 21 -6.45 -2.39 -7.01
C PRO A 21 -7.16 -3.52 -7.77
N ASN A 22 -8.40 -3.79 -7.36
CA ASN A 22 -9.26 -4.76 -8.01
C ASN A 22 -10.43 -4.03 -8.69
N GLN A 23 -10.66 -4.35 -9.96
CA GLN A 23 -11.75 -3.82 -10.80
C GLN A 23 -11.67 -2.34 -11.19
N HIS A 24 -11.27 -1.44 -10.29
CA HIS A 24 -11.26 0.00 -10.55
C HIS A 24 -9.98 0.67 -10.06
N ILE A 25 -9.56 1.70 -10.79
CA ILE A 25 -8.53 2.65 -10.40
C ILE A 25 -9.12 4.05 -10.53
N GLY A 26 -9.52 4.66 -9.41
CA GLY A 26 -10.29 5.90 -9.43
C GLY A 26 -11.59 5.73 -10.20
N ALA A 27 -11.84 6.62 -11.16
CA ALA A 27 -13.04 6.59 -11.99
C ALA A 27 -13.02 5.53 -13.10
N TRP A 28 -11.90 4.82 -13.30
CA TRP A 28 -11.70 3.92 -14.44
C TRP A 28 -11.91 2.46 -14.06
N LYS A 29 -12.75 1.76 -14.82
CA LYS A 29 -12.92 0.30 -14.71
C LYS A 29 -11.80 -0.42 -15.45
N THR A 30 -10.89 -1.04 -14.71
CA THR A 30 -9.69 -1.73 -15.22
C THR A 30 -9.78 -3.25 -15.11
N SER A 31 -10.85 -3.80 -14.52
CA SER A 31 -11.01 -5.24 -14.28
C SER A 31 -9.79 -5.78 -13.51
N PHE A 32 -9.25 -6.93 -13.91
CA PHE A 32 -8.09 -7.58 -13.29
C PHE A 32 -6.73 -7.15 -13.89
N MET A 33 -6.71 -6.24 -14.86
CA MET A 33 -5.48 -5.81 -15.54
C MET A 33 -4.35 -5.37 -14.58
N PRO A 34 -4.62 -4.64 -13.47
CA PRO A 34 -3.55 -4.21 -12.57
C PRO A 34 -2.74 -5.37 -11.99
N GLN A 35 -3.35 -6.53 -11.75
CA GLN A 35 -2.67 -7.71 -11.22
C GLN A 35 -1.70 -8.31 -12.24
N TRP A 36 -2.07 -8.32 -13.52
CA TRP A 36 -1.20 -8.78 -14.61
C TRP A 36 -0.01 -7.84 -14.80
N ILE A 37 -0.27 -6.52 -14.79
CA ILE A 37 0.76 -5.48 -14.89
C ILE A 37 1.74 -5.59 -13.72
N ALA A 38 1.24 -5.69 -12.48
CA ALA A 38 2.07 -5.80 -11.30
C ALA A 38 2.96 -7.06 -11.36
N ARG A 39 2.40 -8.21 -11.77
CA ARG A 39 3.18 -9.44 -11.90
C ARG A 39 4.29 -9.33 -12.94
N GLU A 40 3.99 -8.77 -14.11
CA GLU A 40 4.97 -8.57 -15.18
C GLU A 40 6.08 -7.61 -14.73
N TYR A 41 5.69 -6.49 -14.13
CA TYR A 41 6.62 -5.47 -13.64
C TYR A 41 7.58 -6.03 -12.57
N LEU A 42 7.06 -6.79 -11.60
CA LEU A 42 7.85 -7.32 -10.49
C LEU A 42 8.75 -8.49 -10.93
N ALA A 43 8.27 -9.35 -11.84
CA ALA A 43 9.05 -10.48 -12.36
C ALA A 43 10.33 -10.02 -13.06
N ARG A 44 10.30 -8.87 -13.75
CA ARG A 44 11.45 -8.31 -14.47
C ARG A 44 12.46 -7.57 -13.59
N ARG A 45 12.04 -7.11 -12.41
CA ARG A 45 12.90 -6.31 -11.50
C ARG A 45 13.53 -7.13 -10.36
N GLY A 46 13.48 -8.46 -10.43
CA GLY A 46 14.35 -9.36 -9.65
C GLY A 46 14.33 -9.21 -8.11
N GLY A 47 13.31 -8.57 -7.53
CA GLY A 47 13.29 -8.27 -6.09
C GLY A 47 12.47 -7.06 -5.65
N ALA A 48 11.87 -6.32 -6.59
CA ALA A 48 10.93 -5.22 -6.32
C ALA A 48 11.52 -4.14 -5.41
N ARG A 49 12.80 -3.81 -5.58
CA ARG A 49 13.37 -2.63 -4.93
C ARG A 49 13.01 -1.39 -5.72
N PHE A 50 12.52 -0.40 -5.02
CA PHE A 50 12.16 0.90 -5.56
C PHE A 50 13.21 1.91 -5.10
N HIS A 51 13.65 2.80 -5.97
CA HIS A 51 14.41 3.96 -5.52
C HIS A 51 13.46 4.94 -4.85
N ALA A 52 13.90 5.70 -3.84
CA ALA A 52 13.03 6.65 -3.15
C ALA A 52 12.32 7.63 -4.11
N GLY A 53 13.02 8.13 -5.15
CA GLY A 53 12.40 8.98 -6.18
C GLY A 53 11.33 8.30 -7.07
N GLN A 54 11.25 6.96 -7.09
CA GLN A 54 10.23 6.23 -7.87
C GLN A 54 8.87 6.16 -7.17
N VAL A 55 8.82 6.44 -5.87
CA VAL A 55 7.60 6.34 -5.07
C VAL A 55 7.40 7.61 -4.25
N THR A 56 6.17 7.78 -3.75
CA THR A 56 5.83 8.85 -2.80
C THR A 56 4.87 8.25 -1.78
N PRO A 57 4.90 8.68 -0.50
CA PRO A 57 3.88 8.31 0.45
C PRO A 57 2.49 8.58 -0.14
N SER A 58 1.60 7.60 -0.04
CA SER A 58 0.21 7.74 -0.46
C SER A 58 -0.49 8.77 0.42
N ARG A 59 -1.39 9.57 -0.16
CA ARG A 59 -2.25 10.49 0.60
C ARG A 59 -3.14 9.76 1.61
N CYS A 60 -3.47 8.50 1.34
CA CYS A 60 -4.03 7.57 2.32
C CYS A 60 -2.92 6.66 2.85
N PRO A 61 -2.44 6.83 4.11
CA PRO A 61 -1.33 6.05 4.64
C PRO A 61 -1.57 4.53 4.64
N LEU A 62 -2.83 4.10 4.77
CA LEU A 62 -3.23 2.69 4.73
C LEU A 62 -2.92 1.99 3.40
N LEU A 63 -2.69 2.77 2.33
CA LEU A 63 -2.32 2.25 1.02
C LEU A 63 -0.79 2.22 0.79
N GLY A 64 0.00 2.65 1.77
CA GLY A 64 1.46 2.64 1.71
C GLY A 64 2.02 3.69 0.75
N TYR A 65 2.79 3.26 -0.25
CA TYR A 65 3.43 4.15 -1.22
C TYR A 65 2.74 4.09 -2.59
N SER A 66 2.60 5.25 -3.22
CA SER A 66 2.17 5.38 -4.61
C SER A 66 3.37 5.47 -5.55
N MET A 67 3.26 4.85 -6.72
CA MET A 67 4.28 4.90 -7.76
C MET A 67 4.24 6.24 -8.49
N ASN A 68 5.38 6.92 -8.64
CA ASN A 68 5.47 8.14 -9.45
C ASN A 68 5.50 7.84 -10.95
N SER A 69 6.13 6.73 -11.35
CA SER A 69 6.17 6.26 -12.73
C SER A 69 6.32 4.74 -12.80
N MET A 70 5.79 4.15 -13.87
CA MET A 70 5.89 2.71 -14.14
C MET A 70 6.01 2.48 -15.64
N VAL A 71 6.96 1.64 -16.04
CA VAL A 71 7.15 1.21 -17.43
C VAL A 71 7.06 -0.31 -17.48
N VAL A 72 6.22 -0.83 -18.38
CA VAL A 72 6.02 -2.27 -18.62
C VAL A 72 6.06 -2.50 -20.13
N GLU A 73 6.85 -3.47 -20.61
CA GLU A 73 7.09 -3.70 -22.05
C GLU A 73 7.48 -2.44 -22.86
N GLY A 74 8.27 -1.54 -22.25
CA GLY A 74 8.66 -0.29 -22.90
C GLY A 74 7.52 0.74 -23.02
N GLN A 75 6.33 0.44 -22.49
CA GLN A 75 5.21 1.36 -22.42
C GLN A 75 5.09 1.97 -21.03
N SER A 76 5.01 3.30 -20.97
CA SER A 76 4.74 4.01 -19.73
C SER A 76 3.27 3.85 -19.36
N ILE A 77 3.01 3.44 -18.12
CA ILE A 77 1.67 3.51 -17.54
C ILE A 77 1.36 4.99 -17.26
N PRO A 78 0.19 5.50 -17.68
CA PRO A 78 -0.22 6.87 -17.37
C PRO A 78 -0.21 7.15 -15.87
N SER A 79 0.36 8.28 -15.45
CA SER A 79 0.47 8.66 -14.02
C SER A 79 -0.89 8.71 -13.32
N ILE A 80 -1.96 9.07 -14.04
CA ILE A 80 -3.33 9.11 -13.52
C ILE A 80 -3.84 7.73 -13.05
N LEU A 81 -3.24 6.63 -13.51
CA LEU A 81 -3.54 5.27 -13.05
C LEU A 81 -2.64 4.82 -11.89
N LEU A 82 -1.58 5.56 -11.59
CA LEU A 82 -0.68 5.30 -10.46
C LEU A 82 -0.98 6.22 -9.27
N ARG A 83 -1.56 7.39 -9.56
CA ARG A 83 -1.91 8.45 -8.62
C ARG A 83 -3.33 8.95 -8.90
N VAL A 84 -4.30 8.30 -8.27
CA VAL A 84 -5.73 8.48 -8.52
C VAL A 84 -6.19 9.92 -8.31
N GLU A 85 -5.61 10.63 -7.36
CA GLU A 85 -5.90 12.04 -7.06
C GLU A 85 -5.57 13.00 -8.22
N THR A 86 -4.80 12.54 -9.21
CA THR A 86 -4.46 13.33 -10.41
C THR A 86 -5.45 13.12 -11.57
N GLN A 87 -6.42 12.22 -11.42
CA GLN A 87 -7.52 12.06 -12.36
C GLN A 87 -8.45 13.27 -12.28
N LYS A 88 -8.92 13.78 -13.43
CA LYS A 88 -9.82 14.94 -13.48
C LYS A 88 -11.17 14.66 -12.85
N GLU A 89 -11.62 13.40 -12.92
CA GLU A 89 -12.89 12.91 -12.41
C GLU A 89 -12.88 12.72 -10.88
N VAL A 90 -11.68 12.64 -10.27
CA VAL A 90 -11.52 12.39 -8.83
C VAL A 90 -11.00 13.66 -8.15
N GLY A 91 -9.84 14.15 -8.54
CA GLY A 91 -9.17 15.26 -7.86
C GLY A 91 -8.78 14.95 -6.41
N LEU A 92 -8.22 15.95 -5.72
CA LEU A 92 -7.79 15.81 -4.33
C LEU A 92 -8.97 15.64 -3.36
N GLU A 93 -10.04 16.40 -3.55
CA GLU A 93 -11.18 16.41 -2.62
C GLU A 93 -11.90 15.06 -2.55
N ALA A 94 -12.24 14.46 -3.69
CA ALA A 94 -12.92 13.17 -3.70
C ALA A 94 -11.99 12.03 -3.27
N TYR A 95 -10.69 12.13 -3.59
CA TYR A 95 -9.70 11.18 -3.09
C TYR A 95 -9.64 11.21 -1.57
N ASP A 96 -9.48 12.41 -0.98
CA ASP A 96 -9.30 12.57 0.47
C ASP A 96 -10.57 12.15 1.23
N LEU A 97 -11.76 12.41 0.66
CA LEU A 97 -13.02 11.89 1.20
C LEU A 97 -13.06 10.36 1.18
N GLY A 98 -12.65 9.73 0.08
CA GLY A 98 -12.55 8.27 -0.01
C GLY A 98 -11.54 7.67 0.97
N ALA A 99 -10.39 8.34 1.15
CA ALA A 99 -9.38 7.96 2.12
C ALA A 99 -9.92 8.03 3.57
N LEU A 100 -10.72 9.05 3.88
CA LEU A 100 -11.39 9.17 5.17
C LEU A 100 -12.41 8.06 5.38
N MET A 101 -13.25 7.76 4.37
CA MET A 101 -14.21 6.65 4.44
C MET A 101 -13.51 5.31 4.69
N LEU A 102 -12.39 5.07 4.00
CA LEU A 102 -11.59 3.85 4.19
C LEU A 102 -10.99 3.80 5.61
N SER A 103 -10.44 4.91 6.09
CA SER A 103 -9.83 4.99 7.42
C SER A 103 -10.86 4.74 8.53
N ASN A 104 -12.03 5.39 8.44
CA ASN A 104 -13.13 5.18 9.37
C ASN A 104 -13.61 3.73 9.38
N PHE A 105 -13.72 3.09 8.21
CA PHE A 105 -14.04 1.67 8.13
C PHE A 105 -13.02 0.83 8.90
N PHE A 106 -11.72 1.04 8.69
CA PHE A 106 -10.71 0.32 9.45
C PHE A 106 -10.79 0.60 10.95
N HIS A 107 -11.00 1.86 11.36
CA HIS A 107 -11.14 2.21 12.77
C HIS A 107 -12.31 1.47 13.43
N GLU A 108 -13.48 1.48 12.79
CA GLU A 108 -14.66 0.77 13.28
C GLU A 108 -14.47 -0.74 13.37
N GLN A 109 -13.76 -1.35 12.42
CA GLN A 109 -13.56 -2.80 12.40
C GLN A 109 -12.45 -3.26 13.35
N LEU A 110 -11.35 -2.50 13.44
CA LEU A 110 -10.12 -2.94 14.12
C LEU A 110 -10.22 -2.99 15.64
N ASP A 111 -11.07 -2.17 16.26
CA ASP A 111 -11.27 -2.17 17.72
C ASP A 111 -11.64 -3.55 18.26
N SER A 112 -12.47 -4.29 17.50
CA SER A 112 -12.91 -5.64 17.87
C SER A 112 -11.78 -6.67 17.91
N PHE A 113 -10.63 -6.38 17.29
CA PHE A 113 -9.48 -7.27 17.21
C PHE A 113 -8.42 -7.01 18.29
N LEU A 114 -8.58 -5.97 19.14
CA LEU A 114 -7.68 -5.67 20.26
C LEU A 114 -7.84 -6.62 21.46
N VAL A 115 -7.78 -7.92 21.20
CA VAL A 115 -7.96 -8.99 22.19
C VAL A 115 -6.68 -9.30 22.97
N PRO A 116 -6.76 -9.89 24.20
CA PRO A 116 -5.59 -10.15 25.04
C PRO A 116 -4.53 -11.06 24.41
N ASP A 117 -4.94 -11.96 23.52
CA ASP A 117 -4.12 -12.95 22.82
C ASP A 117 -3.58 -12.44 21.46
N LEU A 118 -3.88 -11.19 21.08
CA LEU A 118 -3.28 -10.56 19.91
C LEU A 118 -1.76 -10.41 20.09
N ASP A 119 -1.02 -10.72 19.04
CA ASP A 119 0.43 -10.53 19.03
C ASP A 119 0.83 -9.08 19.39
N PRO A 120 1.85 -8.83 20.24
CA PRO A 120 2.24 -7.49 20.63
C PRO A 120 2.59 -6.55 19.47
N LEU A 121 3.21 -7.07 18.39
CA LEU A 121 3.45 -6.29 17.18
C LEU A 121 2.15 -6.04 16.43
N GLY A 122 1.27 -7.05 16.34
CA GLY A 122 -0.06 -6.90 15.76
C GLY A 122 -0.88 -5.81 16.45
N ARG A 123 -0.81 -5.74 17.78
CA ARG A 123 -1.42 -4.67 18.58
C ARG A 123 -0.88 -3.30 18.21
N LYS A 124 0.44 -3.14 18.12
CA LYS A 124 1.07 -1.87 17.70
C LYS A 124 0.64 -1.43 16.30
N ILE A 125 0.50 -2.36 15.37
CA ILE A 125 0.02 -2.07 14.00
C ILE A 125 -1.42 -1.54 14.02
N ILE A 126 -2.29 -2.18 14.81
CA ILE A 126 -3.67 -1.70 14.97
C ILE A 126 -3.70 -0.33 15.64
N GLU A 127 -2.95 -0.14 16.72
CA GLU A 127 -2.89 1.13 17.44
C GLU A 127 -2.34 2.26 16.54
N ALA A 128 -1.35 2.00 15.69
CA ALA A 128 -0.88 2.96 14.68
C ALA A 128 -1.98 3.33 13.68
N CYS A 129 -2.78 2.35 13.24
CA CYS A 129 -3.94 2.62 12.38
C CYS A 129 -4.97 3.51 13.06
N LEU A 130 -5.35 3.19 14.29
CA LEU A 130 -6.32 3.98 15.08
C LEU A 130 -5.80 5.39 15.41
N ALA A 131 -4.48 5.56 15.55
CA ALA A 131 -3.85 6.85 15.77
C ALA A 131 -3.70 7.71 14.49
N GLY A 132 -4.00 7.16 13.31
CA GLY A 132 -3.84 7.87 12.04
C GLY A 132 -2.38 8.03 11.62
N ALA A 133 -1.54 7.03 11.91
CA ALA A 133 -0.11 7.05 11.64
C ALA A 133 0.21 7.29 10.14
N ALA A 134 1.33 7.97 9.91
CA ALA A 134 1.91 8.16 8.59
C ALA A 134 2.54 6.85 8.05
N VAL A 135 2.86 6.81 6.76
CA VAL A 135 3.40 5.61 6.11
C VAL A 135 4.74 5.21 6.75
N GLU A 136 5.58 6.19 7.08
CA GLU A 136 6.90 6.01 7.66
C GLU A 136 6.85 5.38 9.07
N GLU A 137 5.77 5.61 9.81
CA GLU A 137 5.56 4.98 11.12
C GLU A 137 5.26 3.49 10.97
N TYR A 138 4.53 3.08 9.94
CA TYR A 138 4.33 1.66 9.63
C TYR A 138 5.63 0.98 9.19
N GLU A 139 6.49 1.66 8.43
CA GLU A 139 7.78 1.11 8.01
C GLU A 139 8.69 0.76 9.20
N GLN A 140 8.60 1.53 10.29
CA GLN A 140 9.37 1.28 11.51
C GLN A 140 8.87 0.06 12.29
N LEU A 141 7.61 -0.36 12.11
CA LEU A 141 7.03 -1.51 12.81
C LEU A 141 7.55 -2.84 12.27
N ILE A 142 7.74 -2.95 10.95
CA ILE A 142 8.29 -4.15 10.30
C ILE A 142 9.41 -3.72 9.35
N PRO A 143 10.68 -3.94 9.71
CA PRO A 143 11.81 -3.52 8.88
C PRO A 143 11.85 -4.35 7.59
N HIS A 144 11.30 -3.77 6.54
CA HIS A 144 11.18 -4.41 5.23
C HIS A 144 11.71 -3.47 4.16
N PRO A 145 13.02 -3.51 3.84
CA PRO A 145 13.63 -2.58 2.90
C PRO A 145 13.13 -2.89 1.49
N MET A 146 12.12 -2.12 1.08
CA MET A 146 11.55 -2.08 -0.26
C MET A 146 12.00 -0.85 -1.04
N ILE A 147 12.32 0.23 -0.31
CA ILE A 147 12.77 1.49 -0.86
C ILE A 147 14.25 1.63 -0.52
N ASP A 148 15.10 1.62 -1.55
CA ASP A 148 16.51 1.95 -1.38
C ASP A 148 16.60 3.48 -1.17
N PRO A 149 17.34 3.95 -0.14
CA PRO A 149 17.51 5.38 0.12
C PRO A 149 18.19 6.07 -1.07
N GLU A 150 17.96 7.38 -1.23
CA GLU A 150 18.71 8.20 -2.19
C GLU A 150 20.21 8.17 -1.84
N GLU A 151 21.05 7.91 -2.85
CA GLU A 151 22.52 8.08 -2.77
C GLU A 151 22.91 9.55 -2.62
#